data_AF-A0AA87ZBD4-F1
#
_entry.id   AF-A0AA87ZBD4-F1
#
_cell.length_a   1.000
_cell.length_b   1.000
_cell.length_c   1.000
_cell.angle_alpha   90.00
_cell.angle_beta   90.00
_cell.angle_gamma   90.00
#
_symmetry.space_group_name_H-M   'P 1'
#
loop_
_entity.id
_entity.type
_entity.pdbx_description
1 polymer ?
#
loop_
_entity_poly.entity_id
_entity_poly.type
_entity_poly.pdbx_seq_one_letter_code
_entity_poly.pdbx_strand_id
1 'polypeptide(L)'
;NTYQQYLAAKELKKQSWRYHRKYNTWFQRHDEPKVATDEYEQGTYVYFDFHVANDDLRTGQPQGWCQRIKTDFTFEYNYLEDELNA
;
A
#
# COMPACT_ATOMS: atom_id res chain seq x y z
N ASN A 1 -3.50 16.67 7.62
CA ASN A 1 -2.22 16.21 8.19
C ASN A 1 -2.13 16.64 9.64
N THR A 2 -2.29 15.68 10.55
CA THR A 2 -1.86 15.88 11.94
C THR A 2 -0.40 15.46 12.08
N TYR A 3 0.30 15.98 13.09
CA TYR A 3 1.67 15.56 13.40
C TYR A 3 1.78 14.04 13.61
N GLN A 4 0.74 13.43 14.18
CA GLN A 4 0.65 11.99 14.40
C GLN A 4 0.57 11.21 13.09
N GLN A 5 -0.16 11.71 12.08
CA GLN A 5 -0.18 11.10 10.74
C GLN A 5 1.19 11.16 10.08
N TYR A 6 1.90 12.28 10.20
CA TYR A 6 3.28 12.41 9.73
C TYR A 6 4.21 11.40 10.40
N LEU A 7 4.14 11.26 11.73
CA LEU A 7 4.94 10.26 12.46
C LEU A 7 4.61 8.83 12.04
N ALA A 8 3.33 8.49 11.90
CA ALA A 8 2.91 7.16 11.43
C ALA A 8 3.42 6.86 10.02
N ALA A 9 3.28 7.82 9.09
CA ALA A 9 3.77 7.69 7.72
C ALA A 9 5.31 7.57 7.67
N LYS A 10 6.02 8.32 8.52
CA LYS A 10 7.48 8.23 8.67
C LYS A 10 7.92 6.83 9.12
N GLU A 11 7.23 6.23 10.09
CA GLU A 11 7.54 4.87 10.56
C GLU A 11 7.22 3.80 9.50
N LEU A 12 6.13 3.97 8.74
CA LEU A 12 5.81 3.08 7.62
C LEU A 12 6.90 3.14 6.54
N LYS A 13 7.34 4.34 6.12
CA LYS A 13 8.42 4.50 5.13
C LYS A 13 9.74 3.87 5.59
N LYS A 14 10.08 3.97 6.89
CA LYS A 14 11.26 3.29 7.48
C LYS A 14 11.18 1.77 7.38
N GLN A 15 9.98 1.21 7.47
CA GLN A 15 9.72 -0.24 7.30
C GLN A 15 9.51 -0.63 5.83
N SER A 16 10.00 0.17 4.89
CA SER A 16 9.91 -0.07 3.45
C SER A 16 8.48 -0.11 2.89
N TRP A 17 7.51 0.48 3.60
CA TRP A 17 6.19 0.73 3.02
C TRP A 17 6.23 1.99 2.14
N ARG A 18 5.47 1.96 1.05
CA ARG A 18 5.33 3.05 0.09
C ARG A 18 3.86 3.34 -0.14
N TYR A 19 3.48 4.62 -0.04
CA TYR A 19 2.11 5.03 -0.25
C TYR A 19 1.85 5.25 -1.75
N HIS A 20 0.77 4.66 -2.26
CA HIS A 20 0.39 4.73 -3.66
C HIS A 20 -0.84 5.63 -3.83
N ARG A 21 -0.64 6.84 -4.39
CA ARG A 21 -1.65 7.91 -4.44
C ARG A 21 -2.92 7.55 -5.22
N LYS A 22 -2.83 6.70 -6.25
CA LYS A 22 -4.02 6.23 -7.00
C LYS A 22 -4.93 5.31 -6.18
N TYR A 23 -4.36 4.43 -5.38
CA TYR A 23 -5.09 3.42 -4.61
C TYR A 23 -5.34 3.85 -3.16
N ASN A 24 -4.73 4.96 -2.74
CA ASN A 24 -4.79 5.49 -1.38
C ASN A 24 -4.47 4.45 -0.31
N THR A 25 -3.46 3.61 -0.57
CA THR A 25 -3.00 2.62 0.40
C THR A 25 -1.50 2.39 0.32
N TRP A 26 -0.98 1.70 1.32
CA TRP A 26 0.42 1.35 1.49
C TRP A 26 0.72 0.00 0.87
N PHE A 27 1.86 -0.07 0.17
CA PHE A 27 2.41 -1.28 -0.42
C PHE A 27 3.81 -1.54 0.14
N GLN A 28 4.17 -2.80 0.26
CA GLN A 28 5.52 -3.28 0.59
C GLN A 28 5.86 -4.39 -0.39
N ARG A 29 7.10 -4.43 -0.87
CA ARG A 29 7.59 -5.55 -1.70
C ARG A 29 7.55 -6.83 -0.87
N HIS A 30 6.89 -7.87 -1.38
CA HIS A 30 6.90 -9.19 -0.75
C HIS A 30 8.22 -9.91 -1.03
N ASP A 31 8.69 -9.78 -2.27
CA ASP A 31 9.96 -10.30 -2.79
C ASP A 31 10.58 -9.27 -3.76
N GLU A 32 11.76 -9.56 -4.29
CA GLU A 32 12.41 -8.73 -5.32
C GLU A 32 11.50 -8.60 -6.57
N PRO A 33 11.32 -7.38 -7.12
CA PRO A 33 10.49 -7.20 -8.30
C PRO A 33 11.10 -7.93 -9.50
N LYS A 34 10.24 -8.52 -10.33
CA LYS A 34 10.65 -9.22 -11.56
C LYS A 34 11.16 -8.24 -12.61
N VAL A 35 10.63 -7.01 -12.59
CA VAL A 35 11.01 -5.92 -13.50
C VAL A 35 11.14 -4.64 -12.69
N ALA A 36 12.21 -3.89 -12.92
CA ALA A 36 12.39 -2.54 -12.40
C ALA A 36 12.96 -1.66 -13.52
N THR A 37 12.25 -0.58 -13.86
CA THR A 37 12.68 0.47 -14.80
C THR A 37 12.75 1.80 -14.06
N ASP A 38 13.02 2.89 -14.78
CA ASP A 38 12.99 4.24 -14.18
C ASP A 38 11.57 4.76 -13.96
N GLU A 39 10.55 4.15 -14.58
CA GLU A 39 9.15 4.58 -14.54
C GLU A 39 8.26 3.72 -13.64
N TYR A 40 8.56 2.43 -13.53
CA TYR A 40 7.78 1.49 -12.74
C TYR A 40 8.59 0.30 -12.26
N GLU A 41 8.00 -0.45 -11.35
CA GLU A 41 8.43 -1.80 -11.02
C GLU A 41 7.25 -2.77 -11.03
N GLN A 42 7.52 -4.04 -11.31
CA GLN A 42 6.50 -5.08 -11.34
C GLN A 42 6.94 -6.28 -10.51
N GLY A 43 6.07 -6.75 -9.61
CA GLY A 43 6.40 -7.87 -8.72
C GLY A 43 5.25 -8.26 -7.80
N THR A 44 5.60 -9.00 -6.75
CA THR A 44 4.65 -9.39 -5.70
C THR A 44 4.71 -8.39 -4.56
N TYR A 45 3.55 -7.86 -4.16
CA TYR A 45 3.43 -6.87 -3.09
C TYR A 45 2.45 -7.31 -2.02
N VAL A 46 2.75 -6.93 -0.79
CA VAL A 46 1.77 -6.86 0.28
C VAL A 46 1.17 -5.46 0.28
N TYR A 47 -0.14 -5.35 0.41
CA TYR A 47 -0.82 -4.06 0.59
C TYR A 47 -1.84 -4.13 1.72
N PHE A 48 -2.14 -2.99 2.32
CA PHE A 48 -3.19 -2.90 3.33
C PHE A 48 -4.54 -2.61 2.66
N ASP A 49 -5.50 -3.50 2.85
CA ASP A 49 -6.88 -3.28 2.41
C ASP A 49 -7.67 -2.62 3.56
N PHE A 50 -7.92 -1.32 3.46
CA PHE A 50 -8.66 -0.57 4.48
C PHE A 50 -10.17 -0.58 4.26
N HIS A 51 -10.66 -1.10 3.13
CA HIS A 51 -12.09 -1.09 2.83
C HIS A 51 -12.79 -2.18 3.64
N VAL A 52 -13.44 -1.78 4.74
CA VAL A 52 -14.31 -2.68 5.49
C VAL A 52 -15.67 -2.74 4.80
N ALA A 53 -15.91 -3.78 4.01
CA ALA A 53 -17.23 -4.05 3.46
C ALA A 53 -18.09 -4.69 4.57
N ASN A 54 -19.12 -3.97 4.99
CA ASN A 54 -20.15 -4.44 5.93
C ASN A 54 -21.26 -5.23 5.23
N ASP A 55 -21.14 -5.47 3.92
CA ASP A 55 -22.28 -5.88 3.07
C ASP A 55 -22.55 -7.40 3.06
N ASP A 56 -21.67 -8.22 3.64
CA ASP A 56 -21.94 -9.65 3.75
C ASP A 56 -22.69 -9.99 5.05
N LEU A 57 -23.98 -9.62 5.07
CA LEU A 57 -24.96 -10.05 6.08
C LEU A 57 -25.14 -11.59 6.12
N ARG A 58 -24.55 -12.37 5.21
CA ARG A 58 -24.68 -13.83 5.19
C ARG A 58 -23.56 -14.53 5.96
N THR A 59 -22.36 -13.96 6.01
CA THR A 59 -21.21 -14.57 6.72
C THR A 59 -20.86 -13.87 8.03
N GLY A 60 -21.31 -12.62 8.23
CA GLY A 60 -21.04 -11.86 9.45
C GLY A 60 -19.56 -11.49 9.64
N GLN A 61 -18.71 -11.75 8.64
CA GLN A 61 -17.29 -11.39 8.67
C GLN A 61 -17.07 -10.10 7.87
N PRO A 62 -16.56 -9.03 8.50
CA PRO A 62 -16.14 -7.85 7.76
C PRO A 62 -15.03 -8.22 6.78
N GLN A 63 -15.24 -7.99 5.48
CA GLN A 63 -14.19 -8.12 4.49
C GLN A 63 -13.37 -6.82 4.50
N GLY A 64 -12.05 -6.89 4.74
CA GLY A 64 -11.18 -5.71 4.75
C GLY A 64 -10.33 -5.60 6.02
N TRP A 65 -9.80 -4.41 6.28
CA TRP A 65 -8.89 -4.07 7.38
C TRP A 65 -7.77 -5.10 7.63
N CYS A 66 -7.12 -5.54 6.55
CA CYS A 66 -6.13 -6.62 6.61
C CYS A 66 -5.04 -6.44 5.56
N GLN A 67 -3.93 -7.17 5.71
CA GLN A 67 -2.92 -7.27 4.67
C GLN A 67 -3.35 -8.29 3.60
N ARG A 68 -3.09 -7.96 2.35
CA ARG A 68 -3.36 -8.80 1.18
C ARG A 68 -2.11 -8.89 0.32
N ILE A 69 -1.94 -10.03 -0.35
CA ILE A 69 -0.85 -10.24 -1.31
C ILE A 69 -1.42 -10.04 -2.72
N LYS A 70 -0.70 -9.28 -3.54
CA LYS A 70 -0.98 -9.08 -4.96
C LYS A 70 0.24 -9.46 -5.78
N THR A 71 0.10 -10.49 -6.61
CA THR A 71 1.12 -10.94 -7.54
C THR A 71 1.08 -10.11 -8.83
N ASP A 72 2.24 -9.99 -9.49
CA ASP A 72 2.40 -9.33 -10.80
C ASP A 72 1.84 -7.90 -10.85
N PHE A 73 1.86 -7.20 -9.71
CA PHE A 73 1.41 -5.82 -9.61
C PHE A 73 2.47 -4.87 -10.16
N THR A 74 2.04 -3.98 -11.06
CA THR A 74 2.84 -2.85 -11.55
C THR A 74 2.66 -1.65 -10.63
N PHE A 75 3.72 -1.27 -9.94
CA PHE A 75 3.82 -0.04 -9.16
C PHE A 75 4.45 1.04 -10.05
N GLU A 76 3.63 1.98 -10.54
CA GLU A 76 4.12 3.12 -11.31
C GLU A 76 4.65 4.21 -10.37
N TYR A 77 5.89 4.66 -10.55
CA TYR A 77 6.49 5.67 -9.67
C TYR A 77 5.81 7.03 -9.77
N ASN A 78 5.09 7.30 -10.87
CA ASN A 78 4.24 8.48 -10.98
C ASN A 78 3.13 8.55 -9.92
N TYR A 79 2.75 7.42 -9.31
CA TYR A 79 1.81 7.37 -8.18
C TYR A 79 2.49 7.22 -6.82
N LEU A 80 3.82 7.11 -6.77
CA LEU A 80 4.56 7.12 -5.52
C LEU A 80 4.38 8.47 -4.83
N GLU A 81 4.11 8.45 -3.53
CA GLU A 81 4.27 9.62 -2.68
C GLU A 81 5.67 9.62 -2.07
N ASP A 82 6.52 10.52 -2.57
CA ASP A 82 7.92 10.62 -2.14
C ASP A 82 8.08 11.55 -0.92
N GLU A 83 7.46 12.73 -0.96
CA GLU A 83 7.62 13.77 0.07
C GLU A 83 6.60 13.65 1.22
N LEU A 84 7.12 13.47 2.45
CA LEU A 84 6.32 13.69 3.66
C LEU A 84 6.29 15.20 3.97
N ASN A 85 5.24 15.88 3.55
CA ASN A 85 5.02 17.29 3.90
C ASN A 85 4.59 17.39 5.38
N ALA A 86 5.50 17.91 6.22
CA ALA A 86 5.31 18.12 7.66
C ALA A 86 4.44 19.35 7.95
#